data_AF-A0A542S0S1-F1
#
_entry.id   AF-A0A542S0S1-F1
#
_cell.length_a   1.000
_cell.length_b   1.000
_cell.length_c   1.000
_cell.angle_alpha   90.00
_cell.angle_beta   90.00
_cell.angle_gamma   90.00
#
_symmetry.space_group_name_H-M   'P 1'
#
loop_
_entity.id
_entity.type
_entity.pdbx_description
1 polymer ?
#
loop_
_entity_poly.entity_id
_entity_poly.type
_entity_poly.pdbx_seq_one_letter_code
_entity_poly.pdbx_strand_id
1 'polypeptide(L)'
;MTDAVISTSTQNTRAALLVLDAAEQAGLPDPMSVAVGRGYDNEISRNAPRIRLQFKSAEDLQAWAEHLDVEVFSMSSIATGASRAIASIWHHDAVATWMEVPVALTAVTEHPVRGLAVVR
;
A
#
# COMPACT_ATOMS: atom_id res chain seq x y z
N MET A 1 21.60 6.96 32.82
CA MET A 1 20.67 6.17 32.00
C MET A 1 20.78 6.72 30.59
N THR A 2 21.36 5.96 29.68
CA THR A 2 21.37 6.30 28.25
C THR A 2 20.01 5.91 27.70
N ASP A 3 19.16 6.90 27.40
CA ASP A 3 17.96 6.65 26.62
C ASP A 3 18.38 6.01 25.30
N ALA A 4 17.99 4.75 25.09
CA ALA A 4 18.25 4.07 23.85
C ALA A 4 17.47 4.78 22.74
N VAL A 5 18.17 5.58 21.94
CA VAL A 5 17.57 6.25 20.77
C VAL A 5 17.16 5.16 19.78
N ILE A 6 15.84 4.92 19.69
CA ILE A 6 15.28 3.94 18.77
C ILE A 6 15.50 4.44 17.34
N SER A 7 16.11 3.61 16.50
CA SER A 7 16.30 3.97 15.09
C SER A 7 14.94 4.13 14.39
N THR A 8 14.85 5.04 13.41
CA THR A 8 13.64 5.18 12.58
C THR A 8 13.24 3.88 11.89
N SER A 9 14.21 3.04 11.52
CA SER A 9 13.93 1.71 10.94
C SER A 9 13.12 0.86 11.93
N THR A 10 13.56 0.79 13.18
CA THR A 10 12.86 0.08 14.26
C THR A 10 11.48 0.66 14.54
N GLN A 11 11.32 1.98 14.51
CA GLN A 11 10.01 2.64 14.67
C GLN A 11 9.06 2.26 13.52
N ASN A 12 9.54 2.29 12.28
CA ASN A 12 8.71 1.96 11.12
C ASN A 12 8.29 0.48 11.11
N THR A 13 9.19 -0.44 11.50
CA THR A 13 8.84 -1.87 11.64
C THR A 13 7.77 -2.08 12.71
N ARG A 14 7.86 -1.39 13.85
CA ARG A 14 6.83 -1.49 14.90
C ARG A 14 5.48 -0.94 14.43
N ALA A 15 5.48 0.20 13.73
CA ALA A 15 4.27 0.76 13.14
C ALA A 15 3.63 -0.23 12.13
N ALA A 16 4.44 -0.91 11.32
CA ALA A 16 3.96 -1.94 10.40
C ALA A 16 3.31 -3.12 11.11
N LEU A 17 3.93 -3.65 12.16
CA LEU A 17 3.35 -4.75 12.94
C LEU A 17 2.02 -4.35 13.57
N LEU A 18 1.92 -3.15 14.16
CA LEU A 18 0.68 -2.66 14.74
C LEU A 18 -0.45 -2.58 13.69
N VAL A 19 -0.16 -2.05 12.50
CA VAL A 19 -1.13 -1.96 11.40
C VAL A 19 -1.59 -3.34 10.95
N LEU A 20 -0.68 -4.32 10.84
CA LEU A 20 -1.03 -5.68 10.46
C LEU A 20 -1.85 -6.41 11.53
N ASP A 21 -1.48 -6.28 12.81
CA ASP A 21 -2.24 -6.86 13.92
C ASP A 21 -3.67 -6.26 14.00
N ALA A 22 -3.80 -4.95 13.79
CA ALA A 22 -5.10 -4.28 13.74
C ALA A 22 -5.92 -4.72 12.52
N ALA A 23 -5.27 -4.95 11.38
CA ALA A 23 -5.91 -5.47 10.17
C ALA A 23 -6.43 -6.89 10.36
N GLU A 24 -5.66 -7.75 11.02
CA GLU A 24 -6.10 -9.11 11.38
C GLU A 24 -7.33 -9.06 12.30
N GLN A 25 -7.33 -8.18 13.31
CA GLN A 25 -8.48 -7.99 14.20
C GLN A 25 -9.73 -7.47 13.47
N ALA A 26 -9.54 -6.66 12.44
CA ALA A 26 -10.61 -6.17 11.58
C ALA A 26 -11.08 -7.19 10.52
N GLY A 27 -10.40 -8.34 10.40
CA GLY A 27 -10.71 -9.37 9.41
C GLY A 27 -10.38 -8.96 7.97
N LEU A 28 -9.41 -8.07 7.78
CA LEU A 28 -8.97 -7.64 6.46
C LEU A 28 -8.12 -8.72 5.76
N PRO A 29 -8.15 -8.79 4.42
CA PRO A 29 -7.38 -9.77 3.67
C PRO A 29 -5.88 -9.52 3.78
N ASP A 30 -5.10 -10.61 3.84
CA ASP A 30 -3.65 -10.54 3.94
C ASP A 30 -3.01 -9.98 2.65
N PRO A 31 -2.05 -9.05 2.77
CA PRO A 31 -1.27 -8.61 1.65
C PRO A 31 -0.29 -9.71 1.20
N MET A 32 -0.04 -9.81 -0.10
CA MET A 32 1.01 -10.66 -0.68
C MET A 32 2.41 -10.22 -0.26
N SER A 33 2.63 -8.91 -0.11
CA SER A 33 3.92 -8.37 0.31
C SER A 33 3.74 -7.11 1.14
N VAL A 34 4.67 -6.92 2.09
CA VAL A 34 4.73 -5.76 2.96
C VAL A 34 6.12 -5.15 2.81
N ALA A 35 6.16 -3.88 2.42
CA ALA A 35 7.39 -3.10 2.37
C ALA A 35 7.28 -1.92 3.32
N VAL A 36 8.26 -1.76 4.19
CA VAL A 36 8.33 -0.65 5.15
C VAL A 36 9.47 0.25 4.72
N GLY A 37 9.19 1.54 4.56
CA GLY A 37 10.17 2.49 4.05
C GLY A 37 10.01 3.89 4.63
N ARG A 38 10.96 4.74 4.25
CA ARG A 38 10.78 6.19 4.26
C ARG A 38 10.22 6.58 2.89
N GLY A 39 9.34 7.58 2.83
CA GLY A 39 8.90 8.12 1.54
C GLY A 39 10.09 8.67 0.74
N TYR A 40 10.23 8.25 -0.52
CA TYR A 40 11.03 8.98 -1.49
C TYR A 40 10.16 10.09 -2.09
N ASP A 41 10.62 11.33 -1.97
CA ASP A 41 10.02 12.58 -2.48
C ASP A 41 8.56 12.81 -2.06
N ASN A 42 8.30 13.72 -1.11
CA ASN A 42 8.22 15.17 -1.32
C ASN A 42 8.48 15.86 0.04
N GLU A 43 8.76 17.16 0.08
CA GLU A 43 9.22 17.91 1.29
C GLU A 43 8.37 17.75 2.56
N ILE A 44 7.15 17.20 2.46
CA ILE A 44 6.20 17.00 3.56
C ILE A 44 6.35 15.62 4.25
N SER A 45 6.94 14.60 3.60
CA SER A 45 6.89 13.21 4.08
C SER A 45 8.23 12.54 4.41
N ARG A 46 9.35 13.27 4.32
CA ARG A 46 10.73 12.72 4.46
C ARG A 46 11.03 11.96 5.75
N ASN A 47 10.19 12.08 6.78
CA ASN A 47 10.40 11.44 8.09
C ASN A 47 9.21 10.60 8.59
N ALA A 48 8.12 10.47 7.84
CA ALA A 48 6.98 9.68 8.29
C ALA A 48 7.18 8.19 7.95
N PRO A 49 6.85 7.25 8.85
CA PRO A 49 6.77 5.83 8.52
C PRO A 49 5.80 5.63 7.37
N ARG A 50 6.17 4.87 6.35
CA ARG A 50 5.24 4.44 5.29
C ARG A 50 5.27 2.94 5.16
N ILE A 51 4.09 2.34 5.19
CA ILE A 51 3.89 0.92 4.93
C ILE A 51 3.30 0.82 3.53
N ARG A 52 3.90 0.00 2.66
CA ARG A 52 3.33 -0.38 1.37
C ARG A 52 2.86 -1.83 1.47
N LEU A 53 1.58 -2.04 1.20
CA LEU A 53 0.94 -3.34 1.17
C LEU A 53 0.58 -3.68 -0.27
N GLN A 54 0.99 -4.84 -0.74
CA GLN A 54 0.70 -5.31 -2.09
C GLN A 54 -0.32 -6.44 -2.05
N PHE A 55 -1.31 -6.38 -2.93
CA PHE A 55 -2.38 -7.36 -3.04
C PHE A 55 -2.39 -8.04 -4.40
N LYS A 56 -2.88 -9.29 -4.42
CA LYS A 56 -3.03 -10.07 -5.65
C LYS A 56 -4.23 -9.63 -6.47
N SER A 57 -5.27 -9.15 -5.79
CA SER A 57 -6.55 -8.82 -6.38
C SER A 57 -6.95 -7.40 -6.00
N ALA A 58 -7.75 -6.78 -6.86
CA ALA A 58 -8.34 -5.49 -6.52
C ALA A 58 -9.49 -5.61 -5.52
N GLU A 59 -10.08 -6.80 -5.35
CA GLU A 59 -11.09 -7.07 -4.32
C GLU A 59 -10.47 -6.93 -2.93
N ASP A 60 -9.27 -7.49 -2.73
CA ASP A 60 -8.56 -7.36 -1.45
C ASP A 60 -8.19 -5.91 -1.15
N LEU A 61 -7.70 -5.18 -2.16
CA LEU A 61 -7.44 -3.74 -2.04
C LEU A 61 -8.71 -2.95 -1.72
N GLN A 62 -9.84 -3.28 -2.36
CA GLN A 62 -11.10 -2.59 -2.15
C GLN A 62 -11.61 -2.78 -0.72
N ALA A 63 -11.46 -3.98 -0.14
CA ALA A 63 -11.82 -4.23 1.27
C ALA A 63 -11.00 -3.34 2.23
N TRP A 64 -9.70 -3.18 1.95
CA TRP A 64 -8.85 -2.25 2.70
C TRP A 64 -9.25 -0.78 2.48
N ALA A 65 -9.56 -0.41 1.24
CA ALA A 65 -9.92 0.96 0.90
C ALA A 65 -11.25 1.39 1.55
N GLU A 66 -12.24 0.51 1.55
CA GLU A 66 -13.53 0.73 2.22
C GLU A 66 -13.37 0.86 3.73
N HIS A 67 -12.55 0.01 4.34
CA HIS A 67 -12.27 0.09 5.78
C HIS A 67 -11.61 1.41 6.17
N LEU A 68 -10.74 1.93 5.30
CA LEU A 68 -9.98 3.16 5.53
C LEU A 68 -10.69 4.42 5.03
N ASP A 69 -11.88 4.29 4.45
CA ASP A 69 -12.63 5.38 3.81
C ASP A 69 -11.79 6.15 2.77
N VAL A 70 -11.10 5.40 1.91
CA VAL A 70 -10.26 5.97 0.84
C VAL A 70 -10.69 5.52 -0.54
N GLU A 71 -10.52 6.44 -1.50
CA GLU A 71 -10.77 6.14 -2.90
C GLU A 71 -9.61 5.37 -3.52
N VAL A 72 -9.93 4.37 -4.32
CA VAL A 72 -8.98 3.62 -5.14
C VAL A 72 -8.94 4.24 -6.53
N PHE A 73 -7.74 4.51 -7.02
CA PHE A 73 -7.52 4.97 -8.40
C PHE A 73 -6.75 3.91 -9.20
N SER A 74 -7.05 3.82 -10.50
CA SER A 74 -6.40 2.88 -11.40
C SER A 74 -5.41 3.57 -12.34
N MET A 75 -4.21 3.02 -12.46
CA MET A 75 -3.20 3.40 -13.43
C MET A 75 -2.87 2.20 -14.32
N SER A 76 -2.90 2.38 -15.65
CA SER A 76 -2.37 1.38 -16.56
C SER A 76 -0.85 1.52 -16.64
N SER A 77 -0.13 0.41 -16.47
CA SER A 77 1.31 0.36 -16.73
C SER A 77 1.56 -0.58 -17.91
N ILE A 78 2.26 -0.08 -18.94
CA ILE A 78 2.79 -0.95 -19.99
C ILE A 78 4.10 -1.50 -19.45
N ALA A 79 4.19 -2.82 -19.25
CA ALA A 79 5.45 -3.47 -18.91
C ALA A 79 6.47 -3.22 -20.04
N THR A 80 7.37 -2.25 -19.86
CA THR A 80 8.45 -1.98 -20.80
C THR A 80 9.59 -2.97 -20.54
N GLY A 81 9.51 -4.14 -21.19
CA GLY A 81 10.55 -5.18 -21.14
C GLY A 81 10.42 -6.12 -22.34
N ALA A 82 11.54 -6.37 -23.04
CA ALA A 82 11.60 -6.97 -24.38
C ALA A 82 11.26 -8.48 -24.48
N SER A 83 10.53 -9.07 -23.53
CA SER A 83 10.14 -10.48 -23.66
C SER A 83 8.78 -10.78 -23.05
N ARG A 84 7.93 -11.33 -23.92
CA ARG A 84 6.62 -11.99 -23.71
C ARG A 84 5.43 -11.04 -23.77
N ALA A 85 4.66 -11.24 -24.86
CA ALA A 85 3.27 -10.87 -25.13
C ALA A 85 2.67 -9.78 -24.24
N ILE A 86 2.31 -8.64 -24.85
CA ILE A 86 1.68 -7.47 -24.21
C ILE A 86 0.41 -7.91 -23.46
N ALA A 87 0.57 -8.29 -22.19
CA ALA A 87 -0.51 -8.38 -21.21
C ALA A 87 -0.52 -7.03 -20.50
N SER A 88 -1.58 -6.24 -20.72
CA SER A 88 -1.77 -5.00 -19.97
C SER A 88 -1.97 -5.34 -18.51
N ILE A 89 -1.02 -4.96 -17.65
CA ILE A 89 -1.15 -5.09 -16.21
C ILE A 89 -1.73 -3.79 -15.66
N TRP A 90 -2.75 -3.93 -14.82
CA TRP A 90 -3.43 -2.80 -14.20
C TRP A 90 -2.97 -2.70 -12.75
N HIS A 91 -2.49 -1.50 -12.40
CA HIS A 91 -2.18 -1.15 -11.03
C HIS A 91 -3.35 -0.37 -10.45
N HIS A 92 -3.75 -0.72 -9.24
CA HIS A 92 -4.77 0.00 -8.49
C HIS A 92 -4.14 0.42 -7.18
N ASP A 93 -4.19 1.71 -6.88
CA ASP A 93 -3.49 2.28 -5.76
C ASP A 93 -4.48 3.03 -4.85
N ALA A 94 -4.20 3.01 -3.55
CA ALA A 94 -4.87 3.83 -2.55
C ALA A 94 -3.86 4.29 -1.49
N VAL A 95 -4.05 5.50 -0.96
CA VAL A 95 -3.20 6.04 0.11
C VAL A 95 -4.10 6.53 1.22
N ALA A 96 -3.82 6.08 2.44
CA ALA A 96 -4.60 6.37 3.62
C ALA A 96 -3.68 6.67 4.82
N THR A 97 -4.29 7.12 5.91
CA THR A 97 -3.66 7.11 7.22
C THR A 97 -4.45 6.19 8.14
N TRP A 98 -3.79 5.19 8.72
CA TRP A 98 -4.40 4.29 9.68
C TRP A 98 -3.61 4.28 10.99
N MET A 99 -4.30 4.55 12.11
CA MET A 99 -3.65 4.70 13.42
C MET A 99 -2.49 5.70 13.38
N GLU A 100 -2.70 6.83 12.70
CA GLU A 100 -1.68 7.87 12.50
C GLU A 100 -0.48 7.43 11.64
N VAL A 101 -0.50 6.23 11.05
CA VAL A 101 0.55 5.69 10.17
C VAL A 101 0.10 5.80 8.71
N PRO A 102 0.89 6.46 7.84
CA PRO A 102 0.66 6.42 6.39
C PRO A 102 0.75 5.01 5.81
N VAL A 103 -0.32 4.56 5.17
CA VAL A 103 -0.40 3.28 4.46
C VAL A 103 -0.64 3.52 2.98
N ALA A 104 0.14 2.84 2.15
CA ALA A 104 -0.05 2.79 0.72
C ALA A 104 -0.41 1.37 0.32
N LEU A 105 -1.46 1.24 -0.47
CA LEU A 105 -2.02 -0.03 -0.88
C LEU A 105 -1.90 -0.13 -2.40
N THR A 106 -1.45 -1.26 -2.92
CA THR A 106 -1.32 -1.50 -4.36
C THR A 106 -1.84 -2.89 -4.72
N ALA A 107 -2.81 -2.99 -5.62
CA ALA A 107 -3.20 -4.26 -6.24
C ALA A 107 -2.73 -4.33 -7.70
N VAL A 108 -2.45 -5.55 -8.16
CA VAL A 108 -2.02 -5.83 -9.53
C VAL A 108 -2.98 -6.83 -10.16
N THR A 109 -3.62 -6.46 -11.28
CA THR A 109 -4.59 -7.33 -11.97
C THR A 109 -4.29 -7.48 -13.46
N GLU A 110 -4.68 -8.61 -14.05
CA GLU A 110 -4.54 -8.88 -15.50
C GLU A 110 -5.58 -8.13 -16.36
N HIS A 111 -6.65 -7.65 -15.73
CA HIS A 111 -7.76 -6.94 -16.37
C HIS A 111 -8.11 -5.67 -15.59
N PRO A 112 -8.65 -4.63 -16.24
CA PRO A 112 -9.17 -3.47 -15.53
C PRO A 112 -10.36 -3.89 -14.68
N VAL A 113 -10.44 -3.36 -13.46
CA VAL A 113 -11.52 -3.67 -12.53
C VAL A 113 -12.68 -2.74 -12.84
N ARG A 114 -13.87 -3.31 -13.04
CA ARG A 114 -15.08 -2.51 -13.28
C ARG A 114 -15.51 -1.86 -11.98
N GLY A 115 -15.78 -0.55 -12.01
CA GLY A 115 -16.32 0.18 -10.86
C GLY A 115 -15.28 0.87 -9.97
N LEU A 116 -13.98 0.63 -10.18
CA LEU A 116 -12.94 1.48 -9.57
C LEU A 116 -12.84 2.80 -10.32
N ALA A 117 -12.88 3.91 -9.59
CA ALA A 117 -12.80 5.23 -10.17
C ALA A 117 -11.44 5.41 -10.85
N VAL A 118 -11.43 5.55 -12.18
CA VAL A 118 -10.23 6.00 -12.89
C VAL A 118 -10.14 7.51 -12.68
N VAL A 119 -9.38 7.94 -11.68
CA VAL A 119 -8.98 9.34 -11.57
C VAL A 119 -7.94 9.57 -12.66
N ARG A 120 -8.36 10.20 -13.76
CA ARG A 120 -7.50 10.60 -14.89
C ARG A 120 -6.70 11.85 -14.57
#